data_AF-A0A7Y3D1R2-F1
#
_entry.id   AF-A0A7Y3D1R2-F1
#
_cell.length_a   1.000
_cell.length_b   1.000
_cell.length_c   1.000
_cell.angle_alpha   90.00
_cell.angle_beta   90.00
_cell.angle_gamma   90.00
#
_symmetry.space_group_name_H-M   'P 1'
#
loop_
_entity.id
_entity.type
_entity.pdbx_description
1 polymer ?
#
loop_
_entity_poly.entity_id
_entity_poly.type
_entity_poly.pdbx_seq_one_letter_code
_entity_poly.pdbx_strand_id
1 'polypeptide(L)'
;RSIFSAGKRNNPAILSFLAPAQDKNYSITSNRKVAMDLIGRIHDALKIVIPEQMGIYDDTFNASCVGDTFQALGIPTLLLEAGHFPEDYQRETTRELMFKVLLLGLDIIRSSSDLGTHHKFYFEIPLNEKLFRDIIIRNVLIDGDVQDIIIQYEEVLKNDIIEFSPKIEKIDPEVKLYGHREMDANFNSIEASSELSIGNEIVYVTINNEKFSLLA
;
A
#
# COMPACT_ATOMS: atom_id res chain seq x y z
N ARG A 1 -3.57 3.08 -2.76
CA ARG A 1 -4.45 2.28 -1.86
C ARG A 1 -3.82 2.15 -0.48
N SER A 2 -4.58 1.88 0.58
CA SER A 2 -4.06 1.70 1.96
C SER A 2 -3.90 0.23 2.39
N ILE A 3 -4.35 -0.73 1.58
CA ILE A 3 -4.42 -2.15 1.99
C ILE A 3 -3.11 -2.95 1.93
N PHE A 4 -2.02 -2.35 1.43
CA PHE A 4 -0.80 -3.08 1.11
C PHE A 4 0.31 -2.90 2.16
N SER A 5 1.02 -3.99 2.45
CA SER A 5 2.28 -4.00 3.19
C SER A 5 3.46 -4.32 2.27
N ALA A 6 4.64 -3.79 2.61
CA ALA A 6 5.90 -4.18 2.00
C ALA A 6 6.36 -5.52 2.60
N GLY A 7 6.02 -6.62 1.93
CA GLY A 7 6.24 -7.98 2.43
C GLY A 7 5.26 -8.38 3.52
N LYS A 8 5.53 -9.54 4.15
CA LYS A 8 4.71 -10.14 5.20
C LYS A 8 5.01 -9.54 6.58
N ARG A 9 4.83 -8.23 6.72
CA ARG A 9 5.19 -7.45 7.92
C ARG A 9 4.17 -6.35 8.19
N ASN A 10 4.21 -5.81 9.41
CA ASN A 10 3.46 -4.62 9.80
C ASN A 10 4.11 -3.32 9.29
N ASN A 11 4.48 -3.29 8.02
CA ASN A 11 5.05 -2.11 7.37
C ASN A 11 4.19 -1.80 6.15
N PRO A 12 3.48 -0.67 6.12
CA PRO A 12 2.67 -0.34 4.95
C PRO A 12 3.58 -0.07 3.76
N ALA A 13 3.14 -0.49 2.57
CA ALA A 13 3.83 -0.15 1.33
C ALA A 13 3.52 1.33 1.02
N ILE A 14 4.47 2.23 1.26
CA ILE A 14 4.35 3.66 0.97
C ILE A 14 4.65 3.93 -0.51
N LEU A 15 5.67 3.26 -1.05
CA LEU A 15 6.00 3.27 -2.47
C LEU A 15 6.04 1.85 -2.99
N SER A 16 5.56 1.66 -4.22
CA SER A 16 5.61 0.36 -4.87
C SER A 16 6.13 0.48 -6.28
N PHE A 17 7.07 -0.39 -6.64
CA PHE A 17 7.75 -0.36 -7.92
C PHE A 17 7.40 -1.59 -8.75
N LEU A 18 7.52 -1.48 -10.07
CA LEU A 18 7.51 -2.63 -10.96
C LEU A 18 8.40 -2.36 -12.16
N ALA A 19 9.27 -3.32 -12.47
CA ALA A 19 9.85 -3.46 -13.81
C ALA A 19 8.94 -4.43 -14.60
N PRO A 20 8.04 -3.92 -15.48
CA PRO A 20 6.98 -4.71 -16.08
C PRO A 20 7.52 -5.90 -16.87
N ALA A 21 6.71 -6.94 -16.99
CA ALA A 21 7.10 -8.14 -17.72
C ALA A 21 7.16 -7.82 -19.22
N GLN A 22 8.20 -8.28 -19.89
CA GLN A 22 8.30 -8.12 -21.34
C GLN A 22 7.45 -9.13 -22.11
N ASP A 23 7.31 -10.34 -21.55
CA ASP A 23 6.60 -11.46 -22.15
C ASP A 23 6.02 -12.39 -21.07
N LYS A 24 5.23 -13.37 -21.51
CA LYS A 24 4.60 -14.38 -20.63
C LYS A 24 5.59 -15.28 -19.88
N ASN A 25 6.85 -15.30 -20.30
CA ASN A 25 7.91 -16.08 -19.64
C ASN A 25 8.66 -15.24 -18.60
N TYR A 26 8.24 -13.97 -18.39
CA TYR A 26 8.89 -13.03 -17.48
C TYR A 26 10.38 -12.86 -17.79
N SER A 27 10.75 -12.87 -19.08
CA SER A 27 12.15 -12.79 -19.51
C SER A 27 12.86 -11.56 -18.94
N ILE A 28 14.11 -11.75 -18.48
CA ILE A 28 14.98 -10.67 -17.98
C ILE A 28 15.86 -10.18 -19.14
N THR A 29 15.26 -9.34 -19.98
CA THR A 29 15.90 -8.74 -21.16
C THR A 29 16.78 -7.54 -20.81
N SER A 30 17.58 -7.04 -21.75
CA SER A 30 18.49 -5.91 -21.52
C SER A 30 17.75 -4.65 -21.05
N ASN A 31 16.62 -4.32 -21.67
CA ASN A 31 15.77 -3.20 -21.28
C ASN A 31 15.09 -3.41 -19.91
N ARG A 32 14.63 -4.64 -19.61
CA ARG A 32 14.08 -4.95 -18.28
C ARG A 32 15.15 -4.84 -17.19
N LYS A 33 16.38 -5.29 -17.46
CA LYS A 33 17.53 -5.14 -16.53
C LYS A 33 17.80 -3.68 -16.19
N VAL A 34 17.74 -2.78 -17.18
CA VAL A 34 17.91 -1.33 -16.94
C VAL A 34 16.85 -0.81 -15.96
N ALA A 35 15.58 -1.15 -16.17
CA ALA A 35 14.51 -0.75 -15.27
C ALA A 35 14.69 -1.35 -13.85
N MET A 36 15.03 -2.63 -13.75
CA MET A 36 15.27 -3.32 -12.48
C MET A 36 16.45 -2.71 -11.70
N ASP A 37 17.56 -2.41 -12.36
CA ASP A 37 18.73 -1.76 -11.75
C ASP A 37 18.37 -0.35 -11.25
N LEU A 38 17.66 0.44 -12.07
CA LEU A 38 17.18 1.76 -11.68
C LEU A 38 16.30 1.70 -10.42
N ILE A 39 15.34 0.78 -10.36
CA ILE A 39 14.50 0.54 -9.18
C ILE A 39 15.38 0.17 -7.97
N GLY A 40 16.33 -0.74 -8.14
CA GLY A 40 17.23 -1.19 -7.07
C GLY A 40 18.05 -0.03 -6.47
N ARG A 41 18.58 0.86 -7.32
CA ARG A 41 19.34 2.05 -6.87
C ARG A 41 18.45 3.08 -6.18
N ILE A 42 17.23 3.32 -6.69
CA ILE A 42 16.26 4.21 -6.04
C ILE A 42 15.86 3.66 -4.66
N HIS A 43 15.59 2.35 -4.59
CA HIS A 43 15.28 1.66 -3.34
C HIS A 43 16.44 1.79 -2.33
N ASP A 44 17.68 1.57 -2.77
CA ASP A 44 18.85 1.72 -1.90
C ASP A 44 19.01 3.14 -1.35
N ALA A 45 18.76 4.16 -2.18
CA ALA A 45 18.82 5.56 -1.78
C ALA A 45 17.69 5.96 -0.80
N LEU A 46 16.48 5.43 -0.97
CA LEU A 46 15.31 5.81 -0.16
C LEU A 46 15.11 4.95 1.10
N LYS A 47 15.78 3.80 1.24
CA LYS A 47 15.61 2.94 2.41
C LYS A 47 16.02 3.60 3.74
N ILE A 48 16.86 4.63 3.69
CA ILE A 48 17.22 5.42 4.87
C ILE A 48 16.11 6.39 5.30
N VAL A 49 15.20 6.75 4.38
CA VAL A 49 14.10 7.69 4.62
C VAL A 49 12.83 6.92 5.01
N ILE A 50 12.52 5.84 4.30
CA ILE A 50 11.35 4.97 4.53
C ILE A 50 11.78 3.50 4.63
N PRO A 51 12.45 3.11 5.73
CA PRO A 51 12.99 1.76 5.88
C PRO A 51 11.86 0.72 5.84
N GLU A 52 12.06 -0.33 5.05
CA GLU A 52 11.14 -1.48 4.96
C GLU A 52 9.69 -1.16 4.54
N GLN A 53 9.45 0.00 3.93
CA GLN A 53 8.12 0.45 3.48
C GLN A 53 8.04 0.63 1.96
N MET A 54 8.99 0.05 1.24
CA MET A 54 8.99 -0.03 -0.21
C MET A 54 8.84 -1.49 -0.64
N GLY A 55 8.01 -1.71 -1.65
CA GLY A 55 7.79 -3.05 -2.18
C GLY A 55 7.72 -3.08 -3.71
N ILE A 56 7.58 -4.28 -4.24
CA ILE A 56 7.21 -4.51 -5.64
C ILE A 56 5.80 -5.08 -5.70
N TYR A 57 5.03 -4.74 -6.73
CA TYR A 57 3.74 -5.36 -6.97
C TYR A 57 3.82 -6.44 -8.04
N ASP A 58 2.78 -7.27 -8.10
CA ASP A 58 2.71 -8.45 -8.96
C ASP A 58 2.94 -8.10 -10.43
N ASP A 59 3.76 -8.90 -11.11
CA ASP A 59 4.22 -8.63 -12.47
C ASP A 59 3.40 -9.35 -13.55
N THR A 60 2.17 -9.77 -13.22
CA THR A 60 1.26 -10.47 -14.14
C THR A 60 1.24 -9.80 -15.53
N PHE A 61 1.75 -10.53 -16.52
CA PHE A 61 1.88 -10.02 -17.87
C PHE A 61 0.51 -9.84 -18.56
N ASN A 62 0.29 -8.65 -19.09
CA ASN A 62 -0.80 -8.32 -19.99
C ASN A 62 -0.30 -7.39 -21.09
N ALA A 63 -0.20 -7.91 -22.32
CA ALA A 63 0.27 -7.15 -23.48
C ALA A 63 -0.54 -5.88 -23.79
N SER A 64 -1.76 -5.74 -23.25
CA SER A 64 -2.60 -4.55 -23.39
C SER A 64 -2.27 -3.45 -22.36
N CYS A 65 -1.43 -3.74 -21.36
CA CYS A 65 -0.97 -2.78 -20.37
C CYS A 65 0.21 -1.99 -20.92
N VAL A 66 0.17 -0.66 -20.76
CA VAL A 66 1.18 0.28 -21.28
C VAL A 66 2.61 -0.10 -20.88
N GLY A 67 2.81 -0.51 -19.63
CA GLY A 67 4.13 -0.90 -19.11
C GLY A 67 4.73 -2.09 -19.86
N ASP A 68 3.94 -3.16 -20.02
CA ASP A 68 4.37 -4.37 -20.73
C ASP A 68 4.55 -4.12 -22.22
N THR A 69 3.69 -3.29 -22.82
CA THR A 69 3.84 -2.88 -24.23
C THR A 69 5.17 -2.17 -24.46
N PHE A 70 5.54 -1.21 -23.61
CA PHE A 70 6.83 -0.51 -23.75
C PHE A 70 8.01 -1.44 -23.52
N GLN A 71 7.94 -2.35 -22.54
CA GLN A 71 8.96 -3.37 -22.37
C GLN A 71 9.07 -4.30 -23.60
N ALA A 72 7.95 -4.72 -24.20
CA ALA A 72 7.93 -5.52 -25.42
C ALA A 72 8.54 -4.80 -26.64
N LEU A 73 8.44 -3.47 -26.67
CA LEU A 73 9.09 -2.62 -27.68
C LEU A 73 10.57 -2.35 -27.38
N GLY A 74 11.14 -2.95 -26.33
CA GLY A 74 12.54 -2.79 -25.94
C GLY A 74 12.84 -1.49 -25.18
N ILE A 75 11.81 -0.79 -24.69
CA ILE A 75 11.96 0.47 -23.94
C ILE A 75 12.03 0.14 -22.45
N PRO A 76 13.14 0.49 -21.74
CA PRO A 76 13.22 0.35 -20.30
C PRO A 76 12.08 1.11 -19.62
N THR A 77 11.21 0.38 -18.92
CA THR A 77 10.02 0.94 -18.30
C THR A 77 9.96 0.56 -16.84
N LEU A 78 9.75 1.55 -15.98
CA LEU A 78 9.53 1.42 -14.55
C LEU A 78 8.15 2.00 -14.27
N LEU A 79 7.37 1.30 -13.46
CA LEU A 79 6.13 1.81 -12.92
C LEU A 79 6.29 2.07 -11.41
N LEU A 80 5.66 3.14 -10.95
CA LEU A 80 5.69 3.61 -9.57
C LEU A 80 4.25 3.86 -9.13
N GLU A 81 3.86 3.28 -8.00
CA GLU A 81 2.54 3.48 -7.40
C GLU A 81 2.65 4.12 -6.01
N ALA A 82 1.72 5.06 -5.76
CA ALA A 82 1.56 5.73 -4.48
C ALA A 82 0.80 4.84 -3.48
N GLY A 83 1.51 4.41 -2.46
CA GLY A 83 0.97 3.75 -1.29
C GLY A 83 0.43 4.72 -0.24
N HIS A 84 0.20 4.23 0.97
CA HIS A 84 -0.29 5.04 2.09
C HIS A 84 0.81 5.21 3.13
N PHE A 85 1.05 6.46 3.52
CA PHE A 85 1.87 6.80 4.67
C PHE A 85 0.95 6.86 5.90
N PRO A 86 1.32 6.27 7.05
CA PRO A 86 0.46 6.23 8.23
C PRO A 86 -0.14 7.59 8.59
N GLU A 87 -1.46 7.63 8.81
CA GLU A 87 -2.23 8.83 9.19
C GLU A 87 -2.20 9.98 8.16
N ASP A 88 -1.77 9.73 6.92
CA ASP A 88 -1.72 10.73 5.84
C ASP A 88 -2.64 10.32 4.68
N TYR A 89 -3.95 10.43 4.92
CA TYR A 89 -4.98 10.11 3.92
C TYR A 89 -5.00 11.10 2.74
N GLN A 90 -4.47 12.32 2.94
CA GLN A 90 -4.26 13.30 1.87
C GLN A 90 -3.05 12.98 0.98
N ARG A 91 -2.21 12.01 1.39
CA ARG A 91 -1.04 11.51 0.65
C ARG A 91 0.04 12.57 0.40
N GLU A 92 0.17 13.55 1.28
CA GLU A 92 1.14 14.64 1.13
C GLU A 92 2.58 14.13 1.20
N THR A 93 2.86 13.26 2.17
CA THR A 93 4.17 12.62 2.37
C THR A 93 4.51 11.67 1.23
N THR A 94 3.54 10.84 0.82
CA THR A 94 3.73 9.95 -0.33
C THR A 94 4.00 10.77 -1.60
N ARG A 95 3.32 11.90 -1.80
CA ARG A 95 3.55 12.78 -2.96
C ARG A 95 4.96 13.38 -2.95
N GLU A 96 5.46 13.82 -1.80
CA GLU A 96 6.85 14.27 -1.66
C GLU A 96 7.84 13.16 -2.03
N LEU A 97 7.61 11.94 -1.54
CA LEU A 97 8.45 10.79 -1.81
C LEU A 97 8.43 10.40 -3.30
N MET A 98 7.27 10.45 -3.96
CA MET A 98 7.18 10.24 -5.41
C MET A 98 8.00 11.27 -6.17
N PHE A 99 7.97 12.54 -5.76
CA PHE A 99 8.79 13.57 -6.38
C PHE A 99 10.28 13.29 -6.19
N LYS A 100 10.71 12.85 -4.99
CA LYS A 100 12.09 12.42 -4.74
C LYS A 100 12.49 11.24 -5.63
N VAL A 101 11.62 10.25 -5.82
CA VAL A 101 11.87 9.13 -6.75
C VAL A 101 12.16 9.63 -8.17
N LEU A 102 11.37 10.58 -8.67
CA LEU A 102 11.57 11.15 -10.00
C LEU A 102 12.93 11.85 -10.13
N LEU A 103 13.30 12.68 -9.15
CA LEU A 103 14.59 13.37 -9.14
C LEU A 103 15.77 12.40 -9.06
N LEU A 104 15.70 11.42 -8.15
CA LEU A 104 16.72 10.37 -8.00
C LEU A 104 16.85 9.56 -9.28
N GLY A 105 15.74 9.18 -9.90
CA GLY A 105 15.74 8.44 -11.15
C GLY A 105 16.45 9.20 -12.28
N LEU A 106 16.15 10.49 -12.45
CA LEU A 106 16.81 11.33 -13.44
C LEU A 106 18.31 11.50 -13.16
N ASP A 107 18.69 11.69 -11.89
CA ASP A 107 20.09 11.82 -11.49
C ASP A 107 20.88 10.54 -11.74
N ILE A 108 20.32 9.37 -11.38
CA ILE A 108 20.92 8.05 -11.64
C ILE A 108 21.08 7.83 -13.15
N ILE A 109 20.04 8.12 -13.96
CA ILE A 109 20.09 7.99 -15.43
C ILE A 109 21.20 8.86 -16.01
N ARG A 110 21.36 10.09 -15.51
CA ARG A 110 22.40 11.01 -15.98
C ARG A 110 23.81 10.57 -15.58
N SER A 111 23.98 10.08 -14.36
CA SER A 111 25.29 9.83 -13.75
C SER A 111 25.84 8.42 -13.99
N SER A 112 24.99 7.46 -14.31
CA SER A 112 25.36 6.05 -14.43
C SER A 112 25.65 5.66 -15.88
N SER A 113 26.87 5.18 -16.15
CA SER A 113 27.25 4.60 -17.45
C SER A 113 26.99 3.09 -17.54
N ASP A 114 26.56 2.46 -16.45
CA ASP A 114 26.52 1.00 -16.26
C ASP A 114 25.12 0.45 -15.94
N LEU A 115 24.06 1.22 -16.22
CA LEU A 115 22.68 0.83 -15.94
C LEU A 115 22.32 -0.54 -16.54
N GLY A 116 21.72 -1.38 -15.70
CA GLY A 116 21.36 -2.77 -16.00
C GLY A 116 22.33 -3.80 -15.42
N THR A 117 23.53 -3.38 -15.02
CA THR A 117 24.55 -4.28 -14.45
C THR A 117 24.12 -4.82 -13.09
N HIS A 118 23.46 -4.01 -12.26
CA HIS A 118 23.08 -4.36 -10.89
C HIS A 118 21.60 -4.72 -10.73
N HIS A 119 20.94 -5.18 -11.80
CA HIS A 119 19.52 -5.56 -11.81
C HIS A 119 19.11 -6.59 -10.74
N LYS A 120 20.06 -7.35 -10.16
CA LYS A 120 19.78 -8.33 -9.11
C LYS A 120 19.28 -7.71 -7.80
N PHE A 121 19.65 -6.47 -7.49
CA PHE A 121 19.17 -5.78 -6.29
C PHE A 121 17.64 -5.57 -6.30
N TYR A 122 17.02 -5.59 -7.47
CA TYR A 122 15.56 -5.58 -7.58
C TYR A 122 14.89 -6.72 -6.80
N PHE A 123 15.50 -7.91 -6.77
CA PHE A 123 14.94 -9.08 -6.09
C PHE A 123 15.07 -9.03 -4.57
N GLU A 124 15.79 -8.06 -4.03
CA GLU A 124 15.87 -7.83 -2.59
C GLU A 124 14.68 -7.03 -2.07
N ILE A 125 13.92 -6.40 -2.97
CA ILE A 125 12.73 -5.61 -2.64
C ILE A 125 11.56 -6.58 -2.38
N PRO A 126 10.86 -6.48 -1.24
CA PRO A 126 9.81 -7.43 -0.90
C PRO A 126 8.58 -7.28 -1.81
N LEU A 127 7.93 -8.39 -2.13
CA LEU A 127 6.62 -8.38 -2.79
C LEU A 127 5.56 -7.81 -1.84
N ASN A 128 4.68 -6.97 -2.38
CA ASN A 128 3.56 -6.42 -1.63
C ASN A 128 2.55 -7.50 -1.24
N GLU A 129 2.01 -7.38 -0.03
CA GLU A 129 0.96 -8.26 0.50
C GLU A 129 -0.25 -7.44 0.94
N LYS A 130 -1.44 -8.03 0.97
CA LYS A 130 -2.68 -7.33 1.35
C LYS A 130 -2.97 -7.44 2.85
N LEU A 131 -2.01 -7.01 3.67
CA LEU A 131 -2.06 -7.18 5.13
C LEU A 131 -2.57 -5.96 5.90
N PHE A 132 -2.85 -4.82 5.23
CA PHE A 132 -3.33 -3.61 5.91
C PHE A 132 -4.81 -3.34 5.70
N ARG A 133 -5.38 -2.62 6.66
CA ARG A 133 -6.72 -2.01 6.66
C ARG A 133 -6.66 -0.64 7.32
N ASP A 134 -7.64 0.20 7.08
CA ASP A 134 -7.61 1.57 7.59
C ASP A 134 -7.76 1.60 9.11
N ILE A 135 -8.80 0.93 9.63
CA ILE A 135 -9.04 0.83 11.07
C ILE A 135 -9.33 -0.62 11.45
N ILE A 136 -8.75 -1.08 12.55
CA ILE A 136 -9.17 -2.33 13.20
C ILE A 136 -9.52 -2.04 14.65
N ILE A 137 -10.73 -2.43 15.06
CA ILE A 137 -11.15 -2.42 16.46
C ILE A 137 -11.06 -3.87 16.97
N ARG A 138 -10.13 -4.11 17.87
CA ARG A 138 -9.80 -5.41 18.43
C ARG A 138 -10.71 -5.77 19.59
N ASN A 139 -10.94 -7.06 19.78
CA ASN A 139 -11.54 -7.64 20.99
C ASN A 139 -12.91 -7.05 21.37
N VAL A 140 -13.78 -6.80 20.40
CA VAL A 140 -15.14 -6.28 20.63
C VAL A 140 -16.06 -7.41 21.09
N LEU A 141 -16.80 -7.21 22.18
CA LEU A 141 -17.83 -8.15 22.63
C LEU A 141 -19.15 -7.88 21.91
N ILE A 142 -19.53 -8.77 21.00
CA ILE A 142 -20.77 -8.72 20.20
C ILE A 142 -21.57 -9.98 20.49
N ASP A 143 -22.78 -9.83 21.05
CA ASP A 143 -23.70 -10.93 21.38
C ASP A 143 -23.08 -12.09 22.18
N GLY A 144 -22.05 -11.80 22.99
CA GLY A 144 -21.35 -12.78 23.83
C GLY A 144 -20.09 -13.37 23.21
N ASP A 145 -19.81 -13.10 21.93
CA ASP A 145 -18.58 -13.52 21.23
C ASP A 145 -17.58 -12.36 21.13
N VAL A 146 -16.30 -12.68 21.20
CA VAL A 146 -15.21 -11.72 21.00
C VAL A 146 -14.84 -11.71 19.52
N GLN A 147 -14.89 -10.53 18.90
CA GLN A 147 -14.69 -10.31 17.48
C GLN A 147 -13.79 -9.10 17.22
N ASP A 148 -13.01 -9.13 16.15
CA ASP A 148 -12.37 -7.95 15.61
C ASP A 148 -13.27 -7.33 14.52
N ILE A 149 -13.39 -6.00 14.52
CA ILE A 149 -14.10 -5.24 13.49
C ILE A 149 -13.06 -4.59 12.58
N ILE A 150 -13.09 -4.95 11.30
CA ILE A 150 -12.24 -4.40 10.26
C ILE A 150 -13.02 -3.35 9.49
N ILE A 151 -12.45 -2.16 9.39
CA ILE A 151 -13.01 -1.02 8.67
C ILE A 151 -12.05 -0.62 7.55
N GLN A 152 -12.63 -0.42 6.38
CA GLN A 152 -11.95 0.07 5.18
C GLN A 152 -12.66 1.32 4.69
N TYR A 153 -11.91 2.36 4.41
CA TYR A 153 -12.43 3.56 3.79
C TYR A 153 -12.81 3.29 2.33
N GLU A 154 -14.01 3.72 1.97
CA GLU A 154 -14.45 3.88 0.60
C GLU A 154 -14.28 5.34 0.18
N GLU A 155 -13.59 5.56 -0.94
CA GLU A 155 -13.46 6.90 -1.54
C GLU A 155 -14.80 7.30 -2.18
N VAL A 156 -15.40 8.39 -1.70
CA VAL A 156 -16.66 8.94 -2.19
C VAL A 156 -16.42 10.36 -2.71
N LEU A 157 -16.73 10.60 -3.98
CA LEU A 157 -16.65 11.94 -4.55
C LEU A 157 -17.88 12.76 -4.14
N LYS A 158 -17.69 13.81 -3.35
CA LYS A 158 -18.74 14.78 -2.99
C LYS A 158 -18.25 16.20 -3.21
N ASN A 159 -19.00 17.00 -3.96
CA ASN A 159 -18.67 18.41 -4.25
C ASN A 159 -17.24 18.60 -4.77
N ASP A 160 -16.80 17.74 -5.70
CA ASP A 160 -15.44 17.71 -6.27
C ASP A 160 -14.31 17.44 -5.26
N ILE A 161 -14.64 16.98 -4.06
CA ILE A 161 -13.70 16.56 -3.01
C ILE A 161 -13.86 15.06 -2.79
N ILE A 162 -12.74 14.37 -2.63
CA ILE A 162 -12.74 12.96 -2.23
C ILE A 162 -12.89 12.92 -0.70
N GLU A 163 -13.99 12.34 -0.24
CA GLU A 163 -14.22 11.99 1.17
C GLU A 163 -13.96 10.49 1.38
N PHE A 164 -13.58 10.12 2.60
CA PHE A 164 -13.35 8.74 2.99
C PHE A 164 -14.47 8.28 3.91
N SER A 165 -15.33 7.39 3.41
CA SER A 165 -16.43 6.79 4.17
C SER A 165 -15.96 5.52 4.89
N PRO A 166 -15.91 5.48 6.24
CA PRO A 166 -15.50 4.29 6.99
C PRO A 166 -16.56 3.20 6.93
N LYS A 167 -16.30 2.13 6.19
CA LYS A 167 -17.22 0.98 6.07
C LYS A 167 -16.69 -0.25 6.77
N ILE A 168 -17.57 -0.96 7.48
CA ILE A 168 -17.25 -2.28 8.04
C ILE A 168 -17.03 -3.24 6.87
N GLU A 169 -15.79 -3.65 6.64
CA GLU A 169 -15.47 -4.64 5.63
C GLU A 169 -15.71 -6.06 6.16
N LYS A 170 -15.38 -6.30 7.43
CA LYS A 170 -15.43 -7.63 8.02
C LYS A 170 -15.56 -7.58 9.54
N ILE A 171 -16.23 -8.59 10.10
CA ILE A 171 -16.24 -8.89 11.53
C ILE A 171 -15.79 -10.35 11.65
N ASP A 172 -14.75 -10.63 12.43
CA ASP A 172 -14.12 -11.95 12.47
C ASP A 172 -13.41 -12.20 13.80
N PRO A 173 -13.46 -13.42 14.37
CA PRO A 173 -12.86 -13.71 15.68
C PRO A 173 -11.33 -13.75 15.67
N GLU A 174 -10.68 -13.91 14.51
CA GLU A 174 -9.21 -13.96 14.41
C GLU A 174 -8.71 -13.23 13.15
N VAL A 175 -8.31 -11.96 13.32
CA VAL A 175 -7.82 -11.13 12.21
C VAL A 175 -6.29 -11.04 12.22
N LYS A 176 -5.66 -11.68 11.21
CA LYS A 176 -4.21 -11.61 10.92
C LYS A 176 -3.86 -10.47 9.95
N LEU A 177 -4.46 -9.30 10.18
CA LEU A 177 -4.22 -8.06 9.44
C LEU A 177 -3.71 -6.99 10.41
N TYR A 178 -3.20 -5.90 9.85
CA TYR A 178 -2.76 -4.71 10.57
C TYR A 178 -3.66 -3.52 10.22
N GLY A 179 -3.97 -2.68 11.20
CA GLY A 179 -4.64 -1.41 10.99
C GLY A 179 -3.62 -0.28 10.85
N HIS A 180 -3.88 0.70 9.98
CA HIS A 180 -3.18 2.00 10.08
C HIS A 180 -3.51 2.65 11.41
N ARG A 181 -4.76 2.51 11.84
CA ARG A 181 -5.21 2.80 13.20
C ARG A 181 -5.77 1.55 13.87
N GLU A 182 -5.26 1.20 15.04
CA GLU A 182 -5.80 0.11 15.86
C GLU A 182 -6.35 0.62 17.18
N MET A 183 -7.48 0.07 17.61
CA MET A 183 -8.16 0.37 18.86
C MET A 183 -8.47 -0.96 19.55
N ASP A 184 -8.41 -1.02 20.88
CA ASP A 184 -8.75 -2.22 21.64
C ASP A 184 -10.00 -1.97 22.49
N ALA A 185 -11.06 -2.73 22.25
CA ALA A 185 -12.27 -2.68 23.05
C ALA A 185 -12.13 -3.36 24.42
N ASN A 186 -10.99 -4.02 24.68
CA ASN A 186 -10.67 -4.70 25.93
C ASN A 186 -11.76 -5.69 26.35
N PHE A 187 -12.31 -6.44 25.40
CA PHE A 187 -13.38 -7.42 25.61
C PHE A 187 -14.71 -6.81 26.08
N ASN A 188 -14.94 -5.51 25.82
CA ASN A 188 -16.19 -4.82 26.11
C ASN A 188 -17.04 -4.66 24.85
N SER A 189 -18.35 -4.51 25.05
CA SER A 189 -19.24 -4.05 23.99
C SER A 189 -18.97 -2.57 23.70
N ILE A 190 -19.21 -2.18 22.45
CA ILE A 190 -19.03 -0.80 21.98
C ILE A 190 -20.35 -0.23 21.51
N GLU A 191 -20.49 1.09 21.58
CA GLU A 191 -21.56 1.81 20.87
C GLU A 191 -20.99 2.36 19.57
N ALA A 192 -21.75 2.30 18.48
CA ALA A 192 -21.33 2.84 17.19
C ALA A 192 -22.39 3.79 16.63
N SER A 193 -22.02 4.61 15.64
CA SER A 193 -22.95 5.52 14.98
C SER A 193 -24.06 4.81 14.19
N SER A 194 -23.89 3.54 13.86
CA SER A 194 -24.87 2.67 13.20
C SER A 194 -24.74 1.24 13.69
N GLU A 195 -25.59 0.34 13.19
CA GLU A 195 -25.48 -1.10 13.45
C GLU A 195 -24.12 -1.65 12.96
N LEU A 196 -23.54 -2.55 13.75
CA LEU A 196 -22.29 -3.26 13.45
C LEU A 196 -22.54 -4.40 12.47
N SER A 197 -22.82 -4.06 11.22
CA SER A 197 -23.03 -5.02 10.14
C SER A 197 -22.15 -4.72 8.92
N ILE A 198 -21.71 -5.78 8.24
CA ILE A 198 -20.81 -5.67 7.09
C ILE A 198 -21.45 -4.79 6.02
N GLY A 199 -20.68 -3.81 5.52
CA GLY A 199 -21.11 -2.82 4.54
C GLY A 199 -21.67 -1.53 5.13
N ASN A 200 -22.02 -1.51 6.43
CA ASN A 200 -22.48 -0.28 7.07
C ASN A 200 -21.34 0.71 7.25
N GLU A 201 -21.71 1.99 7.14
CA GLU A 201 -20.83 3.11 7.46
C GLU A 201 -20.91 3.43 8.97
N ILE A 202 -19.75 3.43 9.63
CA ILE A 202 -19.63 3.83 11.04
C ILE A 202 -18.65 4.98 11.19
N VAL A 203 -19.14 6.17 11.57
CA VAL A 203 -18.33 7.40 11.65
C VAL A 203 -17.75 7.66 13.03
N TYR A 204 -18.25 6.98 14.07
CA TYR A 204 -17.66 6.97 15.40
C TYR A 204 -17.95 5.67 16.13
N VAL A 205 -17.13 5.38 17.15
CA VAL A 205 -17.39 4.37 18.17
C VAL A 205 -17.14 4.94 19.56
N THR A 206 -17.85 4.42 20.56
CA THR A 206 -17.59 4.68 21.97
C THR A 206 -17.04 3.42 22.61
N ILE A 207 -15.85 3.51 23.19
CA ILE A 207 -15.18 2.43 23.91
C ILE A 207 -14.87 2.95 25.31
N ASN A 208 -15.30 2.25 26.36
CA ASN A 208 -15.05 2.65 27.75
C ASN A 208 -15.46 4.11 28.08
N ASN A 209 -16.61 4.57 27.57
CA ASN A 209 -17.12 5.94 27.68
C ASN A 209 -16.28 7.02 26.95
N GLU A 210 -15.28 6.64 26.17
CA GLU A 210 -14.53 7.55 25.30
C GLU A 210 -15.00 7.41 23.85
N LYS A 211 -15.28 8.54 23.20
CA LYS A 211 -15.78 8.59 21.83
C LYS A 211 -14.62 8.83 20.84
N PHE A 212 -14.47 7.92 19.89
CA PHE A 212 -13.45 7.97 18.85
C PHE A 212 -14.08 8.27 17.49
N SER A 213 -13.59 9.29 16.80
CA SER A 213 -13.95 9.55 15.40
C SER A 213 -13.32 8.50 14.50
N LEU A 214 -14.07 7.92 13.57
CA LEU A 214 -13.57 6.99 12.55
C LEU A 214 -13.42 7.67 11.18
N LEU A 215 -13.51 8.99 11.10
CA LEU A 215 -13.26 9.74 9.86
C LEU A 215 -11.75 9.95 9.64
N ALA A 216 -11.35 9.99 8.37
CA ALA A 216 -9.98 10.24 7.91
C ALA A 216 -9.57 11.72 7.96
#